data_AF-A0A419FYI5-F1
#
_entry.id   AF-A0A419FYI5-F1
#
_cell.length_a   1.000
_cell.length_b   1.000
_cell.length_c   1.000
_cell.angle_alpha   90.00
_cell.angle_beta   90.00
_cell.angle_gamma   90.00
#
_symmetry.space_group_name_H-M   'P 1'
#
loop_
_entity.id
_entity.type
_entity.pdbx_description
1 polymer ?
#
loop_
_entity_poly.entity_id
_entity_poly.type
_entity_poly.pdbx_seq_one_letter_code
_entity_poly.pdbx_strand_id
1 'polypeptide(L)' 'MTLSENAEKELIELGKSEELRKDMEMLRSHWQTPFIKDGIVDIDAYIEFVQQFNEFINHEPRPFVPILDKDMRL' A
#
# COMPACT_ATOMS: atom_id res chain seq x y z
N MET A 1 5.01 -17.22 2.30
CA MET A 1 6.18 -17.27 1.39
C MET A 1 7.35 -17.82 2.18
N THR A 2 8.06 -18.82 1.66
CA THR A 2 9.29 -19.34 2.25
C THR A 2 10.45 -18.84 1.40
N LEU A 3 11.36 -18.07 2.01
CA LEU A 3 12.56 -17.58 1.33
C LEU A 3 13.57 -18.72 1.17
N SER A 4 14.42 -18.65 0.14
CA SER A 4 15.56 -19.56 0.02
C SER A 4 16.64 -19.18 1.04
N GLU A 5 17.43 -20.15 1.50
CA GLU A 5 18.49 -19.93 2.49
C GLU A 5 19.51 -18.87 2.04
N ASN A 6 19.77 -18.78 0.75
CA ASN A 6 20.68 -17.78 0.18
C ASN A 6 20.06 -16.37 0.23
N ALA A 7 18.78 -16.23 -0.13
CA ALA A 7 18.08 -14.95 -0.07
C ALA A 7 17.96 -14.45 1.37
N GLU A 8 17.74 -15.35 2.32
CA GLU A 8 17.70 -14.99 3.75
C GLU A 8 19.06 -14.48 4.25
N LYS A 9 20.16 -15.16 3.90
CA LYS A 9 21.52 -14.69 4.23
C LYS A 9 21.84 -13.34 3.61
N GLU A 10 21.51 -13.15 2.34
CA GLU A 10 21.70 -11.86 1.66
C GLU A 10 20.94 -10.74 2.36
N LEU A 11 19.69 -10.97 2.76
CA LEU A 11 18.89 -9.98 3.50
C LEU A 11 19.49 -9.65 4.87
N ILE A 12 20.00 -10.66 5.60
CA ILE A 12 20.65 -10.45 6.90
C ILE A 12 21.92 -9.61 6.74
N GLU A 13 22.75 -9.88 5.73
CA GLU A 13 23.95 -9.09 5.46
C GLU A 13 23.60 -7.67 5.01
N LEU A 14 22.57 -7.50 4.17
CA LEU A 14 22.09 -6.19 3.76
C LEU A 14 21.65 -5.35 4.97
N GLY A 15 20.95 -5.96 5.93
CA GLY A 15 20.46 -5.32 7.14
C GLY A 15 21.55 -4.81 8.09
N LYS A 16 22.81 -5.27 7.91
CA LYS A 16 23.98 -4.76 8.67
C LYS A 16 24.58 -3.50 8.04
N SER A 17 24.15 -3.10 6.85
CA SER A 17 24.64 -1.88 6.20
C SER A 17 24.17 -0.64 6.93
N GLU A 18 25.11 0.18 7.39
CA GLU A 18 24.83 1.47 8.03
C GLU A 18 24.18 2.48 7.09
N GLU A 19 24.50 2.43 5.80
CA GLU A 19 23.90 3.30 4.78
C GLU A 19 22.42 2.94 4.60
N LEU A 20 22.14 1.64 4.43
CA LEU A 20 20.76 1.15 4.33
C LEU A 20 19.96 1.50 5.59
N ARG A 21 20.57 1.37 6.78
CA ARG A 21 19.91 1.71 8.04
C ARG A 21 19.53 3.19 8.10
N LYS A 22 20.45 4.08 7.72
CA LYS A 22 20.18 5.52 7.66
C LYS A 22 19.10 5.87 6.65
N ASP A 23 19.13 5.26 5.47
CA ASP A 23 18.11 5.47 4.44
C ASP A 23 16.73 5.01 4.93
N MET A 24 16.66 3.87 5.60
CA MET A 24 15.41 3.37 6.18
C MET A 24 14.91 4.24 7.34
N GLU A 25 15.79 4.77 8.18
CA GLU A 25 15.43 5.75 9.23
C GLU A 25 14.92 7.06 8.61
N MET A 26 15.54 7.52 7.51
CA MET A 26 15.08 8.67 6.75
C MET A 26 13.70 8.42 6.16
N LEU A 27 13.50 7.29 5.46
CA LEU A 27 12.19 6.92 4.91
C LEU A 27 11.13 6.83 6.00
N ARG A 28 11.47 6.24 7.16
CA ARG A 28 10.54 6.11 8.28
C ARG A 28 10.16 7.45 8.91
N SER A 29 11.10 8.40 9.02
CA SER A 29 10.81 9.74 9.54
C SER A 29 9.96 10.58 8.59
N HIS A 30 10.03 10.31 7.28
CA HIS A 30 9.19 10.95 6.27
C HIS A 30 7.92 10.15 5.95
N TRP A 31 7.80 8.93 6.46
CA TRP A 31 6.59 8.12 6.32
C TRP A 31 5.49 8.70 7.19
N GLN A 32 4.79 9.70 6.66
CA GLN A 32 3.49 10.11 7.14
C GLN A 32 2.45 9.36 6.35
N THR A 33 1.69 8.49 7.03
CA THR A 33 0.49 7.92 6.42
C THR A 33 -0.53 9.07 6.32
N PRO A 34 -0.87 9.55 5.12
CA PRO A 34 -1.72 10.74 4.97
C PRO A 34 -3.15 10.54 5.50
N PHE A 35 -3.53 9.28 5.75
CA PHE A 35 -4.82 8.87 6.28
C PHE A 35 -4.79 8.56 7.79
N ILE A 36 -3.74 8.96 8.51
CA ILE A 36 -3.66 8.83 9.97
C ILE A 36 -3.32 10.19 10.57
N LYS A 37 -4.22 10.72 11.39
CA LYS A 37 -4.06 11.98 12.12
C LYS A 37 -4.17 11.71 13.62
N ASP A 38 -3.15 12.09 14.38
CA ASP A 38 -3.06 11.85 15.83
C ASP A 38 -3.27 10.38 16.24
N GLY A 39 -2.84 9.45 15.39
CA GLY A 39 -3.00 8.01 15.60
C GLY A 39 -4.40 7.46 15.29
N ILE A 40 -5.32 8.30 14.81
CA ILE A 40 -6.68 7.94 14.40
C ILE A 40 -6.73 7.92 12.88
N VAL A 41 -7.42 6.93 12.31
CA VAL A 41 -7.65 6.85 10.87
C VAL A 41 -8.55 8.00 10.44
N ASP A 42 -8.06 8.82 9.51
CA ASP A 42 -8.81 9.92 8.89
C ASP A 42 -9.51 9.39 7.62
N ILE A 43 -10.76 8.95 7.81
CA ILE A 43 -11.59 8.37 6.75
C ILE A 43 -11.98 9.44 5.73
N ASP A 44 -12.19 10.68 6.17
CA ASP A 44 -12.59 11.78 5.30
C ASP A 44 -11.46 12.13 4.32
N ALA A 45 -10.21 12.23 4.82
CA ALA A 45 -9.03 12.42 3.98
C ALA A 45 -8.84 11.28 2.95
N TYR A 46 -9.17 10.04 3.33
CA TYR A 46 -9.13 8.91 2.42
C TYR A 46 -10.19 9.00 1.31
N ILE A 47 -11.43 9.36 1.66
CA ILE A 47 -12.51 9.52 0.68
C ILE A 47 -12.17 10.64 -0.30
N GLU A 48 -11.67 11.78 0.19
CA GLU A 48 -11.26 12.90 -0.63
C GLU A 48 -10.14 12.50 -1.61
N PHE A 49 -9.12 11.79 -1.12
CA PHE A 49 -8.05 11.29 -1.97
C PHE A 49 -8.57 10.39 -3.09
N VAL A 50 -9.44 9.42 -2.77
CA VAL A 50 -9.99 8.50 -3.79
C VAL A 50 -10.80 9.27 -4.84
N GLN A 51 -11.58 10.27 -4.43
CA GLN A 51 -12.34 11.11 -5.37
C GLN A 51 -11.41 11.90 -6.30
N GLN A 52 -10.45 12.64 -5.73
CA GLN A 52 -9.51 13.46 -6.50
C GLN A 52 -8.60 12.60 -7.39
N PHE A 53 -8.16 11.45 -6.91
CA PHE A 53 -7.34 10.52 -7.68
C PHE A 53 -8.12 9.93 -8.84
N ASN A 54 -9.38 9.54 -8.63
CA ASN A 54 -10.26 9.08 -9.70
C ASN A 54 -10.47 10.16 -10.76
N GLU A 55 -10.67 11.42 -10.35
CA GLU A 55 -10.74 12.55 -11.30
C GLU A 55 -9.41 12.73 -12.05
N PHE A 56 -8.28 12.71 -11.33
CA PHE A 56 -6.94 12.86 -11.90
C PHE A 56 -6.62 11.82 -12.97
N ILE A 57 -6.97 10.55 -12.75
CA ILE A 57 -6.74 9.49 -13.74
C ILE A 57 -7.83 9.42 -14.82
N ASN A 58 -8.78 10.36 -14.82
CA ASN A 58 -9.99 10.32 -15.65
C ASN A 58 -10.72 8.98 -15.53
N HIS A 59 -10.87 8.49 -14.30
CA HIS A 59 -11.59 7.27 -14.03
C HIS A 59 -13.06 7.43 -14.38
N GLU A 60 -13.50 6.76 -15.43
CA GLU A 60 -14.93 6.62 -15.70
C GLU A 60 -15.51 5.46 -14.87
N PRO A 61 -16.63 5.69 -14.15
CA PRO A 61 -17.35 4.60 -13.49
C PRO A 61 -17.65 3.50 -14.51
N ARG A 62 -17.24 2.27 -14.21
CA ARG A 62 -17.57 1.15 -15.09
C ARG A 62 -19.08 1.02 -15.19
N PRO A 63 -19.65 0.85 -16.39
CA PRO A 63 -21.04 0.48 -16.53
C PRO A 63 -21.35 -0.73 -15.65
N PHE A 64 -22.51 -0.73 -15.01
CA PHE A 64 -22.94 -1.88 -14.23
C PHE A 64 -23.01 -3.12 -15.13
N VAL A 65 -22.30 -4.18 -14.74
CA VAL A 65 -22.38 -5.50 -15.37
C VAL A 65 -22.93 -6.47 -14.32
N PRO A 66 -24.03 -7.18 -14.59
CA PRO A 66 -24.53 -8.21 -13.69
C PRO A 66 -23.42 -9.22 -13.38
N ILE A 67 -23.31 -9.62 -12.12
CA ILE A 67 -22.40 -10.72 -11.75
C ILE A 67 -22.97 -11.98 -12.39
N LEU A 68 -22.32 -12.44 -13.46
CA LEU A 68 -22.61 -13.71 -14.12
C LEU A 68 -21.62 -14.75 -13.58
N ASP A 69 -21.94 -15.36 -12.44
CA ASP A 69 -21.19 -16.51 -11.96
C ASP A 69 -21.67 -17.77 -12.71
N LYS A 70 -20.76 -18.74 -12.91
CA LYS A 70 -21.10 -20.06 -13.47
C LYS A 70 -21.98 -20.86 -12.49
N ASP A 71 -21.90 -20.56 -11.21
CA ASP A 71 -22.70 -21.20 -10.18
C ASP A 71 -23.34 -20.15 -9.24
N MET A 72 -24.63 -19.91 -9.44
CA MET A 72 -25.43 -18.94 -8.68
C MET A 72 -26.31 -19.64 -7.61
N ARG A 73 -25.95 -20.87 -7.20
CA ARG A 73 -26.71 -21.61 -6.18
C ARG A 73 -26.40 -21.08 -4.78
N LEU A 74 -27.46 -20.89 -3.99
CA LEU A 74 -27.42 -20.50 -2.57
C LEU A 74 -27.05 -21.68 -1.66
#